data_AF-A0A538KEV3-F1
#
_entry.id   AF-A0A538KEV3-F1
#
_cell.length_a   1.000
_cell.length_b   1.000
_cell.length_c   1.000
_cell.angle_alpha   90.00
_cell.angle_beta   90.00
_cell.angle_gamma   90.00
#
_symmetry.space_group_name_H-M   'P 1'
#
loop_
_entity.id
_entity.type
_entity.pdbx_description
1 polymer ?
#
loop_
_entity_poly.entity_id
_entity_poly.type
_entity_poly.pdbx_seq_one_letter_code
_entity_poly.pdbx_strand_id
1 'polypeptide(L)'
;MIPRDLRWPAALIATAGVASSVVAAGGESLPRTLIVLGFLLVCPGLALLRLAGPFDALATATLAVALSIALDMLLALGLAYSGLWSPAAALVILVGLVVAAAGLDAWRRGALAQ
;
A
#
# COMPACT_ATOMS: atom_id res chain seq x y z
N MET A 1 20.96 11.32 5.56
CA MET A 1 21.08 10.22 4.56
C MET A 1 20.25 9.06 5.06
N ILE A 2 19.20 8.64 4.34
CA ILE A 2 18.37 7.50 4.75
C ILE A 2 19.19 6.21 4.53
N PRO A 3 19.32 5.32 5.53
CA PRO A 3 19.97 4.02 5.37
C PRO A 3 19.38 3.25 4.16
N ARG A 4 20.20 2.53 3.39
CA ARG A 4 19.74 1.86 2.15
C ARG A 4 18.60 0.86 2.39
N ASP A 5 18.58 0.26 3.58
CA ASP A 5 17.55 -0.64 4.10
C ASP A 5 16.20 0.06 4.38
N LEU A 6 16.21 1.36 4.67
CA LEU A 6 15.02 2.14 5.03
C LEU A 6 14.39 2.92 3.86
N ARG A 7 15.08 2.98 2.70
CA ARG A 7 14.58 3.67 1.49
C ARG A 7 13.26 3.09 0.97
N TRP A 8 13.09 1.78 1.10
CA TRP A 8 11.89 1.08 0.62
C TRP A 8 10.65 1.34 1.49
N PRO A 9 10.70 1.18 2.83
CA PRO A 9 9.63 1.63 3.70
C PRO A 9 9.27 3.09 3.48
N ALA A 10 10.27 3.97 3.34
CA ALA A 10 10.05 5.39 3.08
C ALA A 10 9.33 5.63 1.74
N ALA A 11 9.68 4.88 0.69
CA ALA A 11 9.01 4.97 -0.61
C ALA A 11 7.53 4.55 -0.53
N LEU A 12 7.22 3.47 0.19
CA LEU A 12 5.84 3.00 0.39
C LEU A 12 5.00 4.00 1.19
N ILE A 13 5.58 4.60 2.22
CA ILE A 13 4.90 5.65 3.01
C ILE A 13 4.69 6.91 2.15
N ALA A 14 5.68 7.28 1.33
CA ALA A 14 5.58 8.42 0.44
C ALA A 14 4.48 8.21 -0.62
N THR A 15 4.40 7.03 -1.25
CA THR A 15 3.33 6.74 -2.23
C THR A 15 1.96 6.72 -1.59
N ALA A 16 1.81 6.18 -0.38
CA ALA A 16 0.57 6.25 0.39
C ALA A 16 0.18 7.70 0.72
N GLY A 17 1.15 8.54 1.08
CA GLY A 17 0.95 9.97 1.30
C GLY A 17 0.49 10.72 0.05
N VAL A 18 1.10 10.43 -1.11
CA VAL A 18 0.71 11.02 -2.40
C VAL A 18 -0.71 10.59 -2.81
N ALA A 19 -1.05 9.31 -2.69
CA ALA A 19 -2.40 8.84 -2.99
C ALA A 19 -3.44 9.51 -2.09
N SER A 20 -3.14 9.66 -0.80
CA SER A 20 -4.02 10.32 0.17
C SER A 20 -4.20 11.81 -0.12
N SER A 21 -3.11 12.52 -0.43
CA SER A 21 -3.15 13.97 -0.67
C SER A 21 -3.91 14.31 -1.96
N VAL A 22 -3.71 13.51 -3.01
CA VAL A 22 -4.42 13.67 -4.28
C VAL A 22 -5.92 13.44 -4.13
N VAL A 23 -6.34 12.52 -3.25
CA VAL A 23 -7.77 12.32 -2.96
C VAL A 23 -8.32 13.43 -2.08
N ALA A 24 -7.55 13.90 -1.08
CA ALA A 24 -7.96 15.00 -0.19
C ALA A 24 -8.09 16.35 -0.92
N ALA A 25 -7.29 16.59 -1.95
CA ALA A 25 -7.38 17.80 -2.78
C ALA A 25 -8.71 17.92 -3.55
N GLY A 26 -9.46 16.81 -3.68
CA GLY A 26 -10.71 16.77 -4.43
C GLY A 26 -10.53 16.92 -5.94
N GLY A 27 -11.66 16.96 -6.66
CA GLY A 27 -11.71 17.09 -8.11
C GLY A 27 -11.56 15.77 -8.87
N GLU A 28 -12.30 15.63 -9.96
CA GLU A 28 -12.21 14.49 -10.86
C GLU A 28 -11.20 14.82 -11.96
N SER A 29 -10.04 14.16 -11.93
CA SER A 29 -9.00 14.37 -12.93
C SER A 29 -8.34 13.04 -13.30
N LEU A 30 -7.97 12.89 -14.58
CA LEU A 30 -7.28 11.71 -15.08
C LEU A 30 -5.99 11.39 -14.28
N PRO A 31 -5.13 12.37 -13.92
CA PRO A 31 -3.95 12.10 -13.11
C PRO A 31 -4.28 11.51 -11.75
N ARG A 32 -5.35 11.98 -11.09
CA ARG A 32 -5.80 11.43 -9.81
C ARG A 32 -6.16 9.96 -9.93
N THR A 33 -6.95 9.60 -10.94
CA THR A 33 -7.36 8.20 -11.16
C THR A 33 -6.14 7.31 -11.40
N LEU A 34 -5.19 7.75 -12.22
CA LEU A 34 -3.98 6.97 -12.51
C LEU A 34 -3.09 6.78 -11.28
N ILE A 35 -2.93 7.82 -10.46
CA ILE A 35 -2.13 7.76 -9.23
C ILE A 35 -2.77 6.81 -8.21
N VAL A 36 -4.07 6.96 -7.96
CA VAL A 36 -4.80 6.10 -7.01
C VAL A 36 -4.82 4.67 -7.51
N LEU A 37 -5.06 4.44 -8.79
CA LEU A 37 -5.04 3.09 -9.37
C LEU A 37 -3.66 2.46 -9.26
N GLY A 38 -2.59 3.19 -9.56
CA GLY A 38 -1.22 2.69 -9.41
C GLY A 38 -0.88 2.36 -7.95
N PHE A 39 -1.37 3.16 -7.00
CA PHE A 39 -1.27 2.86 -5.58
C PHE A 39 -2.01 1.56 -5.25
N LEU A 40 -3.30 1.48 -5.57
CA LEU A 40 -4.15 0.32 -5.28
C LEU A 40 -3.58 -0.96 -5.87
N LEU A 41 -3.06 -0.93 -7.10
CA LEU A 41 -2.63 -2.12 -7.80
C LEU A 41 -1.30 -2.71 -7.29
N VAL A 42 -0.44 -1.91 -6.65
CA VAL A 42 0.95 -2.31 -6.37
C VAL A 42 1.32 -2.17 -4.90
N CYS A 43 0.96 -1.05 -4.25
CA CYS A 43 1.52 -0.70 -2.95
C CYS A 43 1.06 -1.63 -1.80
N PRO A 44 -0.25 -1.96 -1.65
CA PRO A 44 -0.74 -2.79 -0.55
C PRO A 44 -0.10 -4.18 -0.55
N GLY A 45 -0.16 -4.88 -1.67
CA GLY A 45 0.38 -6.22 -1.81
C GLY A 45 1.90 -6.25 -1.69
N LEU A 46 2.60 -5.26 -2.27
CA LEU A 46 4.05 -5.17 -2.13
C LEU A 46 4.47 -4.93 -0.67
N ALA A 47 3.75 -4.09 0.07
CA ALA A 47 4.04 -3.83 1.48
C ALA A 47 3.92 -5.11 2.33
N LEU A 48 2.90 -5.93 2.08
CA LEU A 48 2.74 -7.21 2.78
C LEU A 48 3.75 -8.27 2.33
N LEU A 49 4.06 -8.38 1.04
CA LEU A 49 5.04 -9.34 0.54
C LEU A 49 6.43 -9.13 1.13
N ARG A 50 6.81 -7.87 1.34
CA ARG A 50 8.09 -7.54 1.98
C ARG A 50 8.20 -8.07 3.41
N LEU A 51 7.08 -8.20 4.12
CA LEU A 51 7.04 -8.82 5.45
C LEU A 51 7.13 -10.36 5.38
N ALA A 52 6.68 -10.96 4.27
CA ALA A 52 6.66 -12.41 4.09
C ALA A 52 8.06 -12.99 3.75
N GLY A 53 8.91 -12.22 3.07
CA GLY A 53 10.29 -12.62 2.81
C GLY A 53 10.79 -12.23 1.41
N PRO A 54 12.00 -12.70 1.03
CA PRO A 54 12.54 -12.48 -0.30
C PRO A 54 11.88 -13.40 -1.32
N PHE A 55 11.46 -12.82 -2.44
CA PHE A 55 11.01 -13.52 -3.64
C PHE A 55 11.85 -13.04 -4.83
N ASP A 56 11.86 -13.80 -5.92
CA ASP A 56 12.45 -13.32 -7.17
C ASP A 56 11.63 -12.15 -7.74
N ALA A 57 12.23 -11.40 -8.67
CA ALA A 57 11.62 -10.17 -9.17
C ALA A 57 10.26 -10.41 -9.87
N LEU A 58 10.13 -11.52 -10.59
CA LEU A 58 8.89 -11.84 -11.32
C LEU A 58 7.80 -12.27 -10.35
N ALA A 59 8.10 -13.17 -9.40
CA ALA A 59 7.14 -13.53 -8.36
C ALA A 59 6.74 -12.33 -7.49
N THR A 60 7.67 -11.45 -7.15
CA THR A 60 7.37 -10.23 -6.39
C THR A 60 6.35 -9.36 -7.12
N ALA A 61 6.55 -9.14 -8.42
CA ALA A 61 5.64 -8.31 -9.21
C ALA A 61 4.25 -8.95 -9.36
N THR A 62 4.18 -10.24 -9.69
CA THR A 62 2.91 -10.94 -9.90
C THR A 62 2.13 -11.08 -8.61
N LEU A 63 2.79 -11.50 -7.52
CA LEU A 63 2.15 -11.63 -6.21
C LEU A 63 1.73 -10.27 -5.66
N ALA A 64 2.50 -9.20 -5.89
CA ALA A 64 2.15 -7.87 -5.38
C ALA A 64 0.84 -7.40 -6.01
N VAL A 65 0.69 -7.57 -7.32
CA VAL A 65 -0.53 -7.21 -8.04
C VAL A 65 -1.69 -8.10 -7.61
N ALA A 66 -1.49 -9.42 -7.59
CA ALA A 66 -2.55 -10.36 -7.20
C ALA A 66 -3.05 -10.11 -5.77
N LEU A 67 -2.12 -9.91 -4.84
CA LEU A 67 -2.45 -9.64 -3.44
C LEU A 67 -3.14 -8.28 -3.27
N SER A 68 -2.72 -7.26 -4.01
CA SER A 68 -3.39 -5.95 -3.93
C SER A 68 -4.82 -6.02 -4.44
N ILE A 69 -5.06 -6.65 -5.59
CA ILE A 69 -6.42 -6.86 -6.12
C ILE A 69 -7.28 -7.66 -5.13
N ALA A 70 -6.71 -8.70 -4.51
CA ALA A 70 -7.41 -9.50 -3.52
C ALA A 70 -7.80 -8.66 -2.29
N LEU A 71 -6.89 -7.81 -1.79
CA LEU A 71 -7.16 -6.89 -0.68
C LEU A 71 -8.24 -5.87 -1.04
N ASP A 72 -8.17 -5.28 -2.24
CA ASP A 72 -9.15 -4.33 -2.73
C ASP A 72 -10.55 -4.96 -2.80
N MET A 73 -10.65 -6.18 -3.34
CA MET A 73 -11.91 -6.92 -3.40
C MET A 73 -12.44 -7.26 -2.00
N LEU A 74 -11.59 -7.73 -1.09
CA LEU A 74 -11.99 -8.06 0.28
C LEU A 74 -12.50 -6.83 1.03
N LEU A 75 -11.81 -5.69 0.90
CA LEU A 75 -12.26 -4.43 1.50
C LEU A 75 -13.55 -3.94 0.87
N ALA A 76 -13.64 -4.00 -0.45
CA ALA A 76 -14.84 -3.58 -1.15
C ALA A 76 -16.05 -4.40 -0.70
N LEU A 77 -15.88 -5.73 -0.61
CA LEU A 77 -16.89 -6.65 -0.14
C LEU A 77 -17.25 -6.38 1.33
N GLY A 78 -16.26 -6.25 2.20
CA GLY A 78 -16.46 -5.99 3.62
C GLY A 78 -17.22 -4.68 3.88
N LEU A 79 -16.86 -3.60 3.17
CA LEU A 79 -17.55 -2.31 3.26
C LEU A 79 -18.97 -2.37 2.69
N ALA A 80 -19.18 -3.09 1.59
CA ALA A 80 -20.51 -3.29 1.02
C ALA A 80 -21.43 -4.07 1.97
N TYR A 81 -20.96 -5.19 2.52
CA TYR A 81 -21.75 -6.04 3.41
C TYR A 81 -21.96 -5.45 4.81
N SER A 82 -21.08 -4.55 5.26
CA SER A 82 -21.27 -3.80 6.51
C SER A 82 -22.18 -2.57 6.36
N GLY A 83 -22.62 -2.25 5.14
CA GLY A 83 -23.39 -1.03 4.86
C GLY A 83 -22.58 0.26 4.99
N LEU A 84 -21.25 0.17 5.10
CA LEU A 84 -20.32 1.28 5.28
C LEU A 84 -19.57 1.62 3.98
N TRP A 85 -20.15 1.29 2.82
CA TRP A 85 -19.51 1.52 1.52
C TRP A 85 -19.10 2.97 1.35
N SER A 86 -17.79 3.19 1.22
CA SER A 86 -17.18 4.48 0.94
C SER A 86 -15.82 4.28 0.28
N PRO A 87 -15.60 4.81 -0.95
CA PRO A 87 -14.29 4.75 -1.60
C PRO A 87 -13.17 5.41 -0.78
N ALA A 88 -13.51 6.47 -0.04
CA ALA A 88 -12.57 7.15 0.84
C ALA A 88 -12.18 6.26 2.03
N ALA A 89 -13.14 5.54 2.62
CA ALA A 89 -12.86 4.61 3.72
C ALA A 89 -11.95 3.46 3.27
N ALA A 90 -12.21 2.89 2.09
CA ALA A 90 -11.36 1.84 1.52
C ALA A 90 -9.91 2.31 1.36
N LEU A 91 -9.71 3.51 0.81
CA LEU A 91 -8.37 4.08 0.64
C LEU A 91 -7.67 4.33 1.97
N VAL A 92 -8.38 4.88 2.97
CA VAL A 92 -7.82 5.12 4.31
C VAL A 92 -7.35 3.80 4.95
N ILE A 93 -8.15 2.74 4.83
CA ILE A 93 -7.78 1.42 5.37
C ILE A 93 -6.52 0.88 4.68
N LEU A 94 -6.44 0.97 3.34
CA LEU A 94 -5.27 0.50 2.58
C LEU A 94 -4.01 1.33 2.87
N VAL A 95 -4.15 2.65 3.00
CA VAL A 95 -3.05 3.54 3.41
C VAL A 95 -2.57 3.15 4.81
N GLY A 96 -3.48 2.95 5.76
CA GLY A 96 -3.15 2.47 7.09
C GLY A 96 -2.41 1.14 7.07
N LEU A 97 -2.88 0.19 6.25
CA LEU A 97 -2.23 -1.11 6.05
C LEU A 97 -0.80 -0.96 5.51
N VAL A 98 -0.60 -0.15 4.47
CA VAL A 98 0.71 0.09 3.87
C VAL A 98 1.67 0.73 4.88
N VAL A 99 1.22 1.75 5.62
CA VAL A 99 2.05 2.42 6.64
C VAL A 99 2.41 1.45 7.77
N ALA A 100 1.45 0.67 8.27
CA ALA A 100 1.69 -0.32 9.31
C ALA A 100 2.68 -1.40 8.84
N ALA A 101 2.49 -1.93 7.64
CA ALA A 101 3.37 -2.95 7.08
C ALA A 101 4.79 -2.42 6.82
N ALA A 102 4.91 -1.22 6.25
CA ALA A 102 6.20 -0.57 6.03
C ALA A 102 6.91 -0.22 7.34
N GLY A 103 6.18 0.26 8.34
CA GLY A 103 6.71 0.53 9.68
C GLY A 103 7.21 -0.74 10.36
N LEU A 104 6.48 -1.86 10.21
CA LEU A 104 6.88 -3.16 10.73
C LEU A 104 8.11 -3.72 10.00
N ASP A 105 8.21 -3.57 8.67
CA ASP A 105 9.41 -3.95 7.89
C ASP A 105 10.63 -3.15 8.36
N ALA A 106 10.47 -1.84 8.57
CA ALA A 106 11.52 -0.97 9.10
C ALA A 106 11.97 -1.38 10.52
N TRP A 107 11.03 -1.66 11.42
CA TRP A 107 11.34 -2.06 12.79
C TRP A 107 12.07 -3.41 12.85
N ARG A 108 11.63 -4.40 12.07
CA ARG A 108 12.30 -5.71 11.97
C ARG A 108 13.75 -5.59 11.50
N ARG A 109 14.00 -4.75 10.49
CA ARG A 109 15.36 -4.53 9.96
C ARG A 109 16.26 -3.79 10.95
N GLY A 110 15.70 -2.82 11.68
CA GLY A 110 16.42 -2.11 12.75
C GLY A 110 16.78 -3.03 13.92
N ALA A 111 15.87 -3.93 14.32
CA ALA A 111 16.11 -4.87 15.41
C ALA A 111 17.15 -5.96 15.08
N LEU A 112 17.31 -6.32 13.80
CA LEU A 112 18.30 -7.31 13.35
C LEU A 112 19.71 -6.71 13.08
N ALA A 113 19.84 -5.38 13.12
CA ALA A 113 21.11 -4.68 12.92
C ALA A 113 21.83 -4.33 14.23
N GLN A 114 21.23 -4.65 15.38
CA GLN A 114 21.79 -4.50 16.73
C GLN A 114 22.30 -5.85 17.24
#